data_AF-A0A2M7RHT7-F1
#
_entry.id   AF-A0A2M7RHT7-F1
#
_cell.length_a   1.000
_cell.length_b   1.000
_cell.length_c   1.000
_cell.angle_alpha   90.00
_cell.angle_beta   90.00
_cell.angle_gamma   90.00
#
_symmetry.space_group_name_H-M   'P 1'
#
loop_
_entity.id
_entity.type
_entity.pdbx_description
1 polymer ?
#
loop_
_entity_poly.entity_id
_entity_poly.type
_entity_poly.pdbx_seq_one_letter_code
_entity_poly.pdbx_strand_id
1 'polypeptide(L)'
;MVKQLKLLLINPTVWKLTFKVLIGLLVIYLSQLLNFSWLAGFIFFISWLLIYFSFSSEKQWLFSSFWLTGFYTFWGFKIILNFPVRISTSLLIYFAAGLIFFLLFGLMNLYFKNRLSAYSFFQDFLLMVIFLIFFHSLSLPWLFPLGFVLFFSLFFLFKEVFSFAGLNFYRRHAVISLLLALGTVEVAWLVGFLPLGFINGAIFLTLFSFICRDTALTHFKGGLTLSFVFIQISLFLLLSLIIFIFSPWSLT
;
A
#
# COMPACT_ATOMS: atom_id res chain seq x y z
N MET A 1 1.90 -23.23 17.20
CA MET A 1 0.97 -23.26 16.05
C MET A 1 -0.38 -23.94 16.36
N VAL A 2 -0.44 -25.21 16.79
CA VAL A 2 -1.73 -25.92 17.05
C VAL A 2 -2.62 -25.25 18.12
N LYS A 3 -2.03 -24.73 19.23
CA LYS A 3 -2.80 -24.00 20.27
C LYS A 3 -3.38 -22.65 19.77
N GLN A 4 -2.71 -21.98 18.83
CA GLN A 4 -3.17 -20.71 18.25
C GLN A 4 -4.27 -20.93 17.21
N LEU A 5 -4.21 -22.03 16.44
CA LEU A 5 -5.31 -22.49 15.59
C LEU A 5 -6.56 -22.89 16.40
N LYS A 6 -6.37 -23.52 17.57
CA LYS A 6 -7.48 -23.79 18.50
C LYS A 6 -8.14 -22.52 19.04
N LEU A 7 -7.36 -21.49 19.37
CA LEU A 7 -7.88 -20.16 19.75
C LEU A 7 -8.71 -19.50 18.64
N LEU A 8 -8.41 -19.82 17.38
CA LEU A 8 -9.11 -19.30 16.20
C LEU A 8 -10.52 -19.88 16.04
N LEU A 9 -10.70 -21.17 16.37
CA LEU A 9 -12.00 -21.82 16.46
C LEU A 9 -12.84 -21.30 17.63
N ILE A 10 -12.20 -20.74 18.66
CA ILE A 10 -12.86 -20.32 19.90
C ILE A 10 -13.22 -18.84 19.87
N ASN A 11 -12.52 -17.98 19.10
CA ASN A 11 -12.73 -16.54 19.15
C ASN A 11 -13.79 -16.06 18.14
N PRO A 12 -15.03 -15.73 18.58
CA PRO A 12 -16.16 -15.45 17.70
C PRO A 12 -16.00 -14.17 16.87
N THR A 13 -15.11 -13.27 17.30
CA THR A 13 -14.80 -12.01 16.61
C THR A 13 -14.09 -12.26 15.28
N VAL A 14 -13.17 -13.22 15.25
CA VAL A 14 -12.37 -13.56 14.05
C VAL A 14 -13.27 -14.14 12.97
N TRP A 15 -14.15 -15.08 13.34
CA TRP A 15 -15.13 -15.67 12.43
C TRP A 15 -16.13 -14.66 11.87
N LYS A 16 -16.64 -13.75 12.72
CA LYS A 16 -17.52 -12.67 12.27
C LYS A 16 -16.83 -11.76 11.26
N LEU A 17 -15.54 -11.48 11.45
CA LEU A 17 -14.75 -10.66 10.53
C LEU A 17 -14.50 -11.39 9.21
N THR A 18 -14.02 -12.64 9.23
CA THR A 18 -13.79 -13.41 7.99
C THR A 18 -15.08 -13.62 7.20
N PHE A 19 -16.22 -13.79 7.87
CA PHE A 19 -17.51 -13.96 7.23
C PHE A 19 -18.02 -12.68 6.56
N LYS A 20 -17.92 -11.51 7.23
CA LYS A 20 -18.25 -10.21 6.62
C LYS A 20 -17.40 -9.90 5.39
N VAL A 21 -16.23 -10.52 5.33
CA VAL A 21 -15.25 -10.33 4.27
C VAL A 21 -15.59 -11.17 3.08
N LEU A 22 -15.84 -12.46 3.31
CA LEU A 22 -16.43 -13.33 2.30
C LEU A 22 -17.71 -12.71 1.73
N ILE A 23 -18.58 -12.12 2.56
CA ILE A 23 -19.79 -11.42 2.08
C ILE A 23 -19.44 -10.20 1.23
N GLY A 24 -18.57 -9.30 1.69
CA GLY A 24 -18.19 -8.10 0.94
C GLY A 24 -17.62 -8.46 -0.43
N LEU A 25 -16.80 -9.50 -0.48
CA LEU A 25 -16.22 -10.05 -1.70
C LEU A 25 -17.28 -10.64 -2.62
N LEU A 26 -18.19 -11.46 -2.08
CA LEU A 26 -19.27 -12.07 -2.84
C LEU A 26 -20.16 -11.00 -3.46
N VAL A 27 -20.41 -9.89 -2.76
CA VAL A 27 -21.19 -8.77 -3.30
C VAL A 27 -20.42 -7.98 -4.36
N ILE A 28 -19.12 -7.73 -4.19
CA ILE A 28 -18.29 -7.11 -5.26
C ILE A 28 -18.32 -7.99 -6.52
N TYR A 29 -18.19 -9.31 -6.35
CA TYR A 29 -18.28 -10.28 -7.45
C TYR A 29 -19.66 -10.27 -8.13
N LEU A 30 -20.75 -10.28 -7.35
CA LEU A 30 -22.11 -10.21 -7.88
C LEU A 30 -22.41 -8.87 -8.57
N SER A 31 -21.86 -7.76 -8.06
CA SER A 31 -22.05 -6.45 -8.68
C SER A 31 -21.52 -6.43 -10.11
N GLN A 32 -20.45 -7.16 -10.40
CA GLN A 32 -19.92 -7.29 -11.76
C GLN A 32 -20.78 -8.17 -12.66
N LEU A 33 -21.28 -9.30 -12.17
CA LEU A 33 -22.20 -10.15 -12.94
C LEU A 33 -23.45 -9.37 -13.38
N LEU A 34 -23.84 -8.36 -12.60
CA LEU A 34 -25.01 -7.52 -12.83
C LEU A 34 -24.70 -6.21 -13.55
N ASN A 35 -23.49 -6.02 -14.09
CA ASN A 35 -23.06 -4.78 -14.75
C ASN A 35 -23.33 -3.51 -13.91
N PHE A 36 -23.00 -3.54 -12.61
CA PHE A 36 -23.16 -2.37 -11.74
C PHE A 36 -22.42 -1.14 -12.28
N SER A 37 -23.05 0.03 -12.14
CA SER A 37 -22.41 1.30 -12.45
C SER A 37 -21.23 1.55 -11.49
N TRP A 38 -20.21 2.24 -11.99
CA TRP A 38 -18.98 2.56 -11.23
C TRP A 38 -19.28 3.30 -9.91
N LEU A 39 -20.29 4.17 -9.92
CA LEU A 39 -20.79 4.87 -8.75
C LEU A 39 -21.36 3.92 -7.69
N ALA A 40 -22.11 2.91 -8.12
CA ALA A 40 -22.75 1.99 -7.21
C ALA A 40 -21.73 1.00 -6.58
N GLY A 41 -20.69 0.60 -7.32
CA GLY A 41 -19.54 -0.13 -6.76
C GLY A 41 -18.76 0.69 -5.73
N PHE A 42 -18.55 1.99 -6.00
CA PHE A 42 -17.89 2.89 -5.07
C PHE A 42 -18.69 3.09 -3.78
N ILE A 43 -19.99 3.38 -3.89
CA ILE A 43 -20.89 3.51 -2.72
C ILE A 43 -20.88 2.22 -1.89
N PHE A 44 -20.96 1.06 -2.55
CA PHE A 44 -20.92 -0.23 -1.87
C PHE A 44 -19.61 -0.44 -1.11
N PHE A 45 -18.47 -0.13 -1.73
CA PHE A 45 -17.16 -0.22 -1.08
C PHE A 45 -17.08 0.66 0.18
N ILE A 46 -17.57 1.90 0.10
CA ILE A 46 -17.65 2.84 1.24
C ILE A 46 -18.54 2.27 2.36
N SER A 47 -19.74 1.81 2.01
CA SER A 47 -20.69 1.27 2.99
C SER A 47 -20.12 0.05 3.72
N TRP A 48 -19.45 -0.84 2.98
CA TRP A 48 -18.81 -2.02 3.56
C TRP A 48 -17.64 -1.66 4.49
N LEU A 49 -16.87 -0.64 4.13
CA LEU A 49 -15.79 -0.07 4.94
C LEU A 49 -16.25 0.43 6.31
N LEU A 50 -17.34 1.20 6.32
CA LEU A 50 -17.93 1.73 7.56
C LEU A 50 -18.43 0.60 8.47
N ILE A 51 -18.97 -0.47 7.89
CA ILE A 51 -19.44 -1.65 8.61
C ILE A 51 -18.29 -2.49 9.18
N TYR A 52 -17.12 -2.49 8.52
CA TYR A 52 -15.94 -3.23 8.97
C TYR A 52 -15.26 -2.57 10.17
N PHE A 53 -15.07 -1.24 10.13
CA PHE A 53 -14.36 -0.50 11.19
C PHE A 53 -15.21 -0.16 12.42
N SER A 54 -16.54 -0.28 12.34
CA SER A 54 -17.43 -0.04 13.48
C SER A 54 -17.23 -1.02 14.66
N PHE A 55 -16.56 -2.15 14.44
CA PHE A 55 -16.51 -3.26 15.40
C PHE A 55 -15.23 -3.36 16.24
N SER A 56 -14.20 -2.53 15.99
CA SER A 56 -12.89 -2.70 16.66
C SER A 56 -12.09 -1.39 16.72
N SER A 57 -12.06 -0.76 17.90
CA SER A 57 -11.25 0.44 18.19
C SER A 57 -9.75 0.23 17.96
N GLU A 58 -9.22 -0.97 18.26
CA GLU A 58 -7.80 -1.31 18.07
C GLU A 58 -7.33 -1.28 16.60
N LYS A 59 -8.26 -1.24 15.64
CA LYS A 59 -7.94 -1.33 14.20
C LYS A 59 -7.95 0.01 13.48
N GLN A 60 -8.41 1.09 14.11
CA GLN A 60 -8.50 2.42 13.49
C GLN A 60 -7.16 2.91 12.93
N TRP A 61 -6.05 2.36 13.42
CA TRP A 61 -4.72 2.75 13.01
C TRP A 61 -4.46 2.27 11.57
N LEU A 62 -5.00 1.11 11.17
CA LEU A 62 -4.80 0.53 9.82
C LEU A 62 -5.75 1.08 8.75
N PHE A 63 -6.48 2.15 9.06
CA PHE A 63 -7.57 2.66 8.23
C PHE A 63 -7.07 3.20 6.89
N SER A 64 -5.91 3.87 6.86
CA SER A 64 -5.39 4.48 5.64
C SER A 64 -4.89 3.43 4.67
N SER A 65 -4.09 2.45 5.12
CA SER A 65 -3.65 1.33 4.29
C SER A 65 -4.84 0.58 3.71
N PHE A 66 -5.90 0.39 4.50
CA PHE A 66 -7.13 -0.25 4.03
C PHE A 66 -7.79 0.54 2.90
N TRP A 67 -8.07 1.84 3.10
CA TRP A 67 -8.72 2.65 2.07
C TRP A 67 -7.92 2.69 0.78
N LEU A 68 -6.60 2.82 0.90
CA LEU A 68 -5.72 2.87 -0.25
C LEU A 68 -5.70 1.53 -0.99
N THR A 69 -5.65 0.39 -0.31
CA THR A 69 -5.77 -0.92 -1.00
C THR A 69 -7.05 -1.02 -1.82
N GLY A 70 -8.19 -0.58 -1.29
CA GLY A 70 -9.45 -0.54 -2.02
C GLY A 70 -9.45 0.41 -3.22
N PHE A 71 -8.98 1.63 -3.00
CA PHE A 71 -8.90 2.64 -4.04
C PHE A 71 -7.99 2.19 -5.20
N TYR A 72 -6.79 1.69 -4.90
CA TYR A 72 -5.84 1.25 -5.92
C TYR A 72 -6.21 -0.08 -6.58
N THR A 73 -6.93 -0.98 -5.90
CA THR A 73 -7.50 -2.18 -6.56
C THR A 73 -8.57 -1.79 -7.56
N PHE A 74 -9.44 -0.82 -7.21
CA PHE A 74 -10.46 -0.30 -8.12
C PHE A 74 -9.86 0.48 -9.30
N TRP A 75 -8.81 1.27 -9.05
CA TRP A 75 -8.12 2.02 -10.11
C TRP A 75 -7.30 1.10 -11.03
N GLY A 76 -6.54 0.16 -10.46
CA GLY A 76 -5.79 -0.84 -11.22
C GLY A 76 -6.69 -1.67 -12.13
N PHE A 77 -7.94 -1.93 -11.72
CA PHE A 77 -8.92 -2.62 -12.55
C PHE A 77 -9.23 -1.88 -13.86
N LYS A 78 -9.38 -0.54 -13.82
CA LYS A 78 -9.65 0.27 -15.03
C LYS A 78 -8.52 0.19 -16.05
N ILE A 79 -7.28 0.12 -15.57
CA ILE A 79 -6.09 0.03 -16.42
C ILE A 79 -6.07 -1.30 -17.18
N ILE A 80 -6.43 -2.40 -16.51
CA ILE A 80 -6.31 -3.75 -17.07
C ILE A 80 -7.46 -4.09 -18.00
N LEU A 81 -8.63 -3.49 -17.84
CA LEU A 81 -9.73 -3.62 -18.82
C LEU A 81 -9.32 -3.18 -20.24
N ASN A 82 -8.28 -2.35 -20.38
CA ASN A 82 -7.72 -1.95 -21.67
C ASN A 82 -6.71 -2.97 -22.25
N PHE A 83 -6.30 -3.98 -21.47
CA PHE A 83 -5.43 -5.06 -21.97
C PHE A 83 -6.29 -6.22 -22.52
N PRO A 84 -5.90 -6.85 -23.64
CA PRO A 84 -6.66 -7.94 -24.27
C PRO A 84 -6.61 -9.28 -23.50
N VAL A 85 -6.20 -9.26 -22.23
CA VAL A 85 -6.21 -10.43 -21.35
C VAL A 85 -7.64 -10.66 -20.89
N ARG A 86 -8.17 -11.90 -21.04
CA ARG A 86 -9.53 -12.29 -20.63
C ARG A 86 -9.88 -11.66 -19.28
N ILE A 87 -10.92 -10.81 -19.31
CA ILE A 87 -11.42 -9.99 -18.20
C ILE A 87 -11.57 -10.79 -16.89
N SER A 88 -11.82 -12.10 -16.96
CA SER A 88 -11.98 -12.97 -15.79
C SER A 88 -10.69 -13.31 -15.03
N THR A 89 -9.53 -13.41 -15.68
CA THR A 89 -8.29 -13.86 -15.01
C THR A 89 -7.55 -12.73 -14.30
N SER A 90 -7.55 -11.53 -14.88
CA SER A 90 -6.96 -10.33 -14.25
C SER A 90 -7.73 -9.92 -12.99
N LEU A 91 -9.06 -10.02 -13.03
CA LEU A 91 -9.93 -9.78 -11.89
C LEU A 91 -9.65 -10.72 -10.72
N LEU A 92 -9.55 -12.02 -10.99
CA LEU A 92 -9.31 -13.03 -9.96
C LEU A 92 -7.96 -12.80 -9.27
N ILE A 93 -6.95 -12.32 -9.98
CA ILE A 93 -5.61 -12.05 -9.45
C ILE A 93 -5.59 -10.81 -8.54
N TYR A 94 -6.19 -9.68 -8.95
CA TYR A 94 -6.23 -8.48 -8.09
C TYR A 94 -7.23 -8.58 -6.95
N PHE A 95 -8.36 -9.27 -7.19
CA PHE A 95 -9.33 -9.59 -6.16
C PHE A 95 -8.73 -10.55 -5.13
N ALA A 96 -7.99 -11.59 -5.55
CA ALA A 96 -7.22 -12.46 -4.66
C ALA A 96 -6.10 -11.70 -3.94
N ALA A 97 -5.38 -10.80 -4.62
CA ALA A 97 -4.32 -10.00 -4.00
C ALA A 97 -4.87 -9.04 -2.93
N GLY A 98 -5.99 -8.36 -3.21
CA GLY A 98 -6.72 -7.53 -2.25
C GLY A 98 -7.28 -8.36 -1.11
N LEU A 99 -7.83 -9.55 -1.37
CA LEU A 99 -8.26 -10.55 -0.39
C LEU A 99 -7.14 -11.00 0.53
N ILE A 100 -5.98 -11.30 -0.04
CA ILE A 100 -4.79 -11.77 0.66
C ILE A 100 -4.26 -10.65 1.54
N PHE A 101 -4.18 -9.42 1.02
CA PHE A 101 -3.81 -8.23 1.79
C PHE A 101 -4.77 -7.95 2.95
N PHE A 102 -6.07 -8.00 2.65
CA PHE A 102 -7.15 -7.80 3.57
C PHE A 102 -7.13 -8.85 4.70
N LEU A 103 -6.96 -10.13 4.35
CA LEU A 103 -6.86 -11.24 5.29
C LEU A 103 -5.60 -11.08 6.12
N LEU A 104 -4.45 -10.76 5.53
CA LEU A 104 -3.19 -10.67 6.23
C LEU A 104 -3.11 -9.48 7.18
N PHE A 105 -3.67 -8.31 6.85
CA PHE A 105 -3.77 -7.17 7.77
C PHE A 105 -4.78 -7.42 8.90
N GLY A 106 -5.92 -8.06 8.61
CA GLY A 106 -6.90 -8.43 9.64
C GLY A 106 -6.40 -9.53 10.59
N LEU A 107 -5.59 -10.46 10.06
CA LEU A 107 -4.97 -11.58 10.78
C LEU A 107 -3.64 -11.22 11.44
N MET A 108 -3.07 -10.05 11.11
CA MET A 108 -1.78 -9.59 11.59
C MET A 108 -1.70 -9.53 13.12
N ASN A 109 -2.83 -9.24 13.77
CA ASN A 109 -2.94 -9.19 15.23
C ASN A 109 -2.93 -10.59 15.89
N LEU A 110 -3.20 -11.66 15.12
CA LEU A 110 -3.41 -13.03 15.61
C LEU A 110 -2.21 -13.96 15.35
N TYR A 111 -1.47 -13.77 14.26
CA TYR A 111 -0.48 -14.75 13.80
C TYR A 111 0.99 -14.31 13.93
N PHE A 112 1.28 -13.02 13.84
CA PHE A 112 2.67 -12.55 13.80
C PHE A 112 3.17 -12.12 15.18
N LYS A 113 4.22 -12.81 15.65
CA LYS A 113 4.96 -12.43 16.86
C LYS A 113 5.65 -11.07 16.70
N ASN A 114 6.04 -10.71 15.47
CA ASN A 114 6.67 -9.44 15.13
C ASN A 114 5.76 -8.60 14.21
N ARG A 115 4.79 -7.91 14.83
CA ARG A 115 3.73 -7.17 14.13
C ARG A 115 4.28 -6.04 13.25
N LEU A 116 5.30 -5.35 13.70
CA LEU A 116 5.88 -4.21 12.98
C LEU A 116 6.54 -4.66 11.67
N SER A 117 7.27 -5.77 11.67
CA SER A 117 7.92 -6.29 10.46
C SER A 117 6.90 -6.74 9.41
N ALA A 118 5.84 -7.46 9.82
CA ALA A 118 4.78 -7.86 8.90
C ALA A 118 4.05 -6.65 8.30
N TYR A 119 3.72 -5.66 9.14
CA TYR A 119 3.10 -4.41 8.69
C TYR A 119 3.96 -3.68 7.67
N SER A 120 5.26 -3.50 7.97
CA SER A 120 6.20 -2.84 7.05
C SER A 120 6.26 -3.54 5.70
N PHE A 121 6.33 -4.88 5.68
CA PHE A 121 6.34 -5.66 4.43
C PHE A 121 5.08 -5.43 3.58
N PHE A 122 3.89 -5.48 4.20
CA PHE A 122 2.65 -5.21 3.48
C PHE A 122 2.58 -3.77 3.00
N GLN A 123 3.05 -2.82 3.81
CA GLN A 123 3.08 -1.44 3.40
C GLN A 123 4.03 -1.22 2.21
N ASP A 124 5.18 -1.90 2.17
CA ASP A 124 6.13 -1.82 1.05
C ASP A 124 5.54 -2.35 -0.24
N PHE A 125 4.82 -3.48 -0.16
CA PHE A 125 4.10 -3.99 -1.31
C PHE A 125 2.96 -3.05 -1.75
N LEU A 126 2.22 -2.44 -0.82
CA LEU A 126 1.21 -1.44 -1.15
C LEU A 126 1.84 -0.22 -1.84
N LEU A 127 2.97 0.29 -1.33
CA LEU A 127 3.74 1.36 -1.98
C LEU A 127 4.16 0.98 -3.40
N MET A 128 4.62 -0.25 -3.61
CA MET A 128 4.96 -0.76 -4.95
C MET A 128 3.76 -0.73 -5.89
N VAL A 129 2.58 -1.18 -5.44
CA VAL A 129 1.34 -1.12 -6.24
C VAL A 129 0.96 0.32 -6.57
N ILE A 130 1.06 1.24 -5.60
CA ILE A 130 0.77 2.67 -5.79
C ILE A 130 1.70 3.27 -6.85
N PHE A 131 3.01 3.04 -6.74
CA PHE A 131 3.97 3.59 -7.69
C PHE A 131 3.84 2.97 -9.08
N LEU A 132 3.53 1.67 -9.19
CA LEU A 132 3.24 1.03 -10.48
C LEU A 132 2.05 1.69 -11.18
N ILE A 133 0.94 1.91 -10.46
CA ILE A 133 -0.25 2.56 -11.00
C ILE A 133 0.05 4.02 -11.38
N PHE A 134 0.82 4.73 -10.55
CA PHE A 134 1.21 6.11 -10.80
C PHE A 134 2.05 6.24 -12.08
N PHE A 135 3.16 5.49 -12.20
CA PHE A 135 4.03 5.57 -13.37
C PHE A 135 3.38 5.04 -14.64
N HIS A 136 2.52 4.02 -14.54
CA HIS A 136 1.76 3.55 -15.69
C HIS A 136 0.76 4.61 -16.20
N SER A 137 0.14 5.35 -15.29
CA SER A 137 -0.84 6.39 -15.64
C SER A 137 -0.19 7.74 -15.95
N LEU A 138 1.12 7.86 -15.78
CA LEU A 138 1.84 9.11 -15.89
C LEU A 138 1.83 9.60 -17.34
N SER A 139 1.17 10.73 -17.56
CA SER A 139 1.16 11.47 -18.82
C SER A 139 1.20 12.95 -18.52
N LEU A 140 1.77 13.75 -19.43
CA LEU A 140 1.95 15.20 -19.26
C LEU A 140 0.70 15.94 -18.73
N PRO A 141 -0.53 15.74 -19.27
CA PRO A 141 -1.71 16.45 -18.77
C PRO A 141 -2.17 15.99 -17.38
N TRP A 142 -1.81 14.78 -16.96
CA TRP A 142 -2.21 14.19 -15.68
C TRP A 142 -1.14 14.30 -14.59
N LEU A 143 0.02 14.90 -14.88
CA LEU A 143 1.16 14.95 -13.98
C LEU A 143 0.84 15.62 -12.63
N PHE A 144 0.19 16.78 -12.65
CA PHE A 144 -0.19 17.47 -11.41
C PHE A 144 -1.33 16.77 -10.65
N PRO A 145 -2.48 16.40 -11.27
CA PRO A 145 -3.52 15.65 -10.57
C PRO A 145 -3.03 14.34 -9.95
N LEU A 146 -2.24 13.55 -10.69
CA LEU A 146 -1.66 12.30 -10.19
C LEU A 146 -0.66 12.55 -9.06
N GLY A 147 0.13 13.63 -9.17
CA GLY A 147 1.06 14.05 -8.11
C GLY A 147 0.34 14.35 -6.80
N PHE A 148 -0.80 15.03 -6.83
CA PHE A 148 -1.62 15.27 -5.63
C PHE A 148 -2.19 13.97 -5.05
N VAL A 149 -2.72 13.07 -5.88
CA VAL A 149 -3.25 11.78 -5.41
C VAL A 149 -2.15 10.93 -4.77
N LEU A 150 -0.96 10.90 -5.37
CA LEU A 150 0.21 10.22 -4.83
C LEU A 150 0.65 10.86 -3.51
N PHE A 151 0.73 12.20 -3.44
CA PHE A 151 1.06 12.92 -2.21
C PHE A 151 0.14 12.55 -1.04
N PHE A 152 -1.17 12.63 -1.23
CA PHE A 152 -2.13 12.29 -0.16
C PHE A 152 -2.02 10.82 0.23
N SER A 153 -1.85 9.92 -0.74
CA SER A 153 -1.67 8.48 -0.49
C SER A 153 -0.45 8.22 0.40
N LEU A 154 0.69 8.82 0.06
CA LEU A 154 1.93 8.69 0.82
C LEU A 154 1.85 9.34 2.19
N PHE A 155 1.25 10.52 2.28
CA PHE A 155 1.05 11.22 3.56
C PHE A 155 0.27 10.35 4.55
N PHE A 156 -0.86 9.78 4.12
CA PHE A 156 -1.67 8.91 4.97
C PHE A 156 -0.94 7.61 5.35
N LEU A 157 -0.21 7.00 4.41
CA LEU A 157 0.58 5.79 4.69
C LEU A 157 1.71 6.06 5.69
N PHE A 158 2.51 7.12 5.51
CA PHE A 158 3.58 7.44 6.44
C PHE A 158 3.03 7.81 7.82
N LYS A 159 1.93 8.56 7.87
CA LYS A 159 1.26 8.89 9.13
C LYS A 159 0.82 7.64 9.87
N GLU A 160 0.26 6.67 9.14
CA GLU A 160 -0.14 5.37 9.69
C GLU A 160 1.04 4.60 10.28
N VAL A 161 2.17 4.53 9.57
CA VAL A 161 3.40 3.86 10.06
C VAL A 161 3.88 4.43 11.37
N PHE A 162 4.01 5.75 11.44
CA PHE A 162 4.56 6.41 12.64
C PHE A 162 3.62 6.25 13.83
N SER A 163 2.30 6.23 13.58
CA SER A 163 1.31 5.86 14.58
C SER A 163 1.54 4.41 15.03
N PHE A 164 1.62 3.46 14.09
CA PHE A 164 1.80 2.03 14.36
C PHE A 164 3.10 1.71 15.11
N ALA A 165 4.16 2.47 14.85
CA ALA A 165 5.44 2.32 15.53
C ALA A 165 5.44 2.84 16.98
N GLY A 166 4.34 3.42 17.47
CA GLY A 166 4.18 3.84 18.86
C GLY A 166 5.05 5.06 19.23
N LEU A 167 5.37 5.92 18.26
CA LEU A 167 6.05 7.17 18.55
C LEU A 167 5.11 8.07 19.40
N ASN A 168 5.62 8.76 20.43
CA ASN A 168 4.77 9.42 21.44
C ASN A 168 4.30 10.84 21.05
N PHE A 169 4.57 11.34 19.83
CA PHE A 169 4.39 12.75 19.48
C PHE A 169 3.51 12.97 18.23
N TYR A 170 2.18 12.94 18.41
CA TYR A 170 1.20 13.04 17.32
C TYR A 170 1.46 14.19 16.31
N ARG A 171 1.77 15.40 16.79
CA ARG A 171 2.05 16.56 15.92
C ARG A 171 3.35 16.40 15.12
N ARG A 172 4.39 15.80 15.70
CA ARG A 172 5.67 15.58 15.01
C ARG A 172 5.47 14.58 13.88
N HIS A 173 4.70 13.51 14.10
CA HIS A 173 4.48 12.49 13.06
C HIS A 173 3.83 13.05 11.82
N ALA A 174 2.82 13.93 11.98
CA ALA A 174 2.14 14.53 10.85
C ALA A 174 3.11 15.37 9.99
N VAL A 175 3.96 16.17 10.63
CA VAL A 175 4.98 16.98 9.94
C VAL A 175 5.99 16.11 9.22
N ILE A 176 6.51 15.07 9.86
CA ILE A 176 7.48 14.14 9.26
C ILE A 176 6.85 13.39 8.08
N SER A 177 5.61 12.93 8.25
CA SER A 177 4.87 12.24 7.18
C SER A 177 4.65 13.14 5.98
N LEU A 178 4.38 14.43 6.23
CA LEU A 178 4.23 15.44 5.20
C LEU A 178 5.54 15.69 4.47
N LEU A 179 6.65 15.89 5.20
CA LEU A 179 7.98 16.09 4.60
C LEU A 179 8.44 14.87 3.80
N LEU A 180 8.23 13.67 4.33
CA LEU A 180 8.55 12.44 3.61
C LEU A 180 7.69 12.29 2.34
N ALA A 181 6.38 12.53 2.44
CA ALA A 181 5.48 12.48 1.29
C ALA A 181 5.89 13.50 0.21
N LEU A 182 6.20 14.75 0.60
CA LEU A 182 6.70 15.76 -0.33
C LEU A 182 8.01 15.31 -1.00
N GLY A 183 9.00 14.90 -0.22
CA GLY A 183 10.29 14.45 -0.77
C GLY A 183 10.13 13.26 -1.71
N THR A 184 9.25 12.31 -1.39
CA THR A 184 8.96 11.18 -2.29
C THR A 184 8.25 11.60 -3.57
N VAL A 185 7.36 12.59 -3.53
CA VAL A 185 6.68 13.12 -4.73
C VAL A 185 7.65 13.88 -5.62
N GLU A 186 8.54 14.68 -5.04
CA GLU A 186 9.58 15.40 -5.78
C GLU A 186 10.52 14.44 -6.50
N VAL A 187 10.98 13.39 -5.80
CA VAL A 187 11.78 12.33 -6.41
C VAL A 187 10.96 11.58 -7.47
N ALA A 188 9.66 11.35 -7.25
CA ALA A 188 8.80 10.72 -8.26
C ALA A 188 8.72 11.53 -9.55
N TRP A 189 8.67 12.85 -9.45
CA TRP A 189 8.73 13.73 -10.62
C TRP A 189 10.06 13.65 -11.33
N LEU A 190 11.18 13.71 -10.60
CA LEU A 190 12.52 13.56 -11.18
C LEU A 190 12.67 12.21 -11.91
N VAL A 191 12.20 11.13 -11.29
CA VAL A 191 12.20 9.79 -11.88
C VAL A 191 11.29 9.69 -13.09
N GLY A 192 10.17 10.42 -13.10
CA GLY A 192 9.25 10.50 -14.24
C GLY A 192 9.84 11.15 -15.49
N PHE A 193 10.91 11.93 -15.35
CA PHE A 193 11.66 12.48 -16.49
C PHE A 193 12.78 11.56 -16.97
N LEU A 194 13.16 10.55 -16.20
CA LEU A 194 14.17 9.58 -16.62
C LEU A 194 13.53 8.59 -17.61
N PRO A 195 14.28 8.11 -18.62
CA PRO A 195 13.83 7.05 -19.55
C PRO A 195 13.87 5.68 -18.86
N LEU A 196 13.25 5.58 -17.70
CA LEU A 196 13.07 4.35 -16.94
C LEU A 196 11.70 3.78 -17.28
N GLY A 197 11.64 2.48 -17.59
CA GLY A 197 10.36 1.79 -17.70
C GLY A 197 9.55 1.94 -16.41
N PHE A 198 8.22 2.01 -16.51
CA PHE A 198 7.32 2.27 -15.38
C PHE A 198 7.53 1.31 -14.18
N ILE A 199 7.90 0.05 -14.46
CA ILE A 199 8.22 -0.95 -13.42
C ILE A 199 9.48 -0.55 -12.65
N ASN A 200 10.53 -0.13 -13.34
CA ASN A 200 11.81 0.25 -12.72
C ASN A 200 11.68 1.55 -11.94
N GLY A 201 10.94 2.53 -12.47
CA GLY A 201 10.60 3.75 -11.74
C GLY A 201 9.85 3.44 -10.45
N ALA A 202 8.88 2.51 -10.50
CA ALA A 202 8.13 2.10 -9.33
C ALA A 202 9.01 1.41 -8.28
N ILE A 203 9.84 0.44 -8.69
CA ILE A 203 10.79 -0.24 -7.79
C ILE A 203 11.75 0.76 -7.14
N PHE A 204 12.29 1.69 -7.93
CA PHE A 204 13.20 2.73 -7.42
C PHE A 204 12.52 3.59 -6.35
N LEU A 205 11.29 4.06 -6.59
CA LEU A 205 10.56 4.85 -5.60
C LEU A 205 10.15 4.05 -4.36
N THR A 206 9.77 2.78 -4.51
CA THR A 206 9.50 1.91 -3.36
C THR A 206 10.74 1.80 -2.49
N LEU A 207 11.90 1.60 -3.11
CA LEU A 207 13.17 1.47 -2.42
C LEU A 207 13.58 2.77 -1.73
N PHE A 208 13.47 3.91 -2.43
CA PHE A 208 13.70 5.23 -1.85
C PHE A 208 12.79 5.47 -0.62
N SER A 209 11.48 5.23 -0.79
CA SER A 209 10.49 5.41 0.29
C SER A 209 10.74 4.47 1.47
N PHE A 210 11.14 3.22 1.20
CA PHE A 210 11.51 2.24 2.22
C PHE A 210 12.65 2.75 3.10
N ILE A 211 13.74 3.20 2.47
CA ILE A 211 14.93 3.67 3.18
C ILE A 211 14.63 4.95 3.97
N CYS A 212 13.95 5.92 3.36
CA CYS A 212 13.56 7.15 4.07
C CYS A 212 12.68 6.87 5.29
N ARG A 213 11.70 5.97 5.15
CA ARG A 213 10.83 5.53 6.25
C ARG A 213 11.63 4.84 7.35
N ASP A 214 12.50 3.89 7.01
CA ASP A 214 13.27 3.12 7.99
C ASP A 214 14.29 4.00 8.74
N THR A 215 14.91 4.94 8.01
CA THR A 215 15.81 5.95 8.59
C THR A 215 15.06 6.87 9.54
N ALA A 216 13.88 7.35 9.16
CA ALA A 216 13.03 8.16 10.04
C ALA A 216 12.61 7.38 11.29
N LEU A 217 12.14 6.14 11.15
CA LEU A 217 11.76 5.30 12.29
C LEU A 217 12.93 5.06 13.26
N THR A 218 14.11 4.78 12.72
CA THR A 218 15.32 4.54 13.50
C THR A 218 15.78 5.82 14.22
N HIS A 219 15.68 6.98 13.56
CA HIS A 219 15.92 8.28 14.18
C HIS A 219 15.03 8.52 15.40
N PHE A 220 13.71 8.32 15.27
CA PHE A 220 12.78 8.56 16.39
C PHE A 220 12.90 7.54 17.52
N LYS A 221 13.43 6.34 17.24
CA LYS A 221 13.78 5.36 18.26
C LYS A 221 15.13 5.64 18.95
N GLY A 222 15.85 6.69 18.54
CA GLY A 222 17.16 7.04 19.09
C GLY A 222 18.30 6.12 18.66
N GLY A 223 18.07 5.27 17.65
CA GLY A 223 19.04 4.27 17.17
C GLY A 223 19.86 4.70 15.97
N LEU A 224 19.78 5.97 15.56
CA LEU A 224 20.46 6.45 14.36
C LEU A 224 21.95 6.61 14.62
N THR A 225 22.73 5.71 14.02
CA THR A 225 24.19 5.73 14.03
C THR A 225 24.72 6.04 12.64
N LEU A 226 25.92 6.61 12.54
CA LEU A 226 26.58 6.84 11.25
C LEU A 226 26.72 5.54 10.45
N SER A 227 27.06 4.44 11.14
CA SER A 227 27.16 3.11 10.53
C SER A 227 25.84 2.68 9.86
N PHE A 228 24.71 2.85 10.55
CA PHE A 228 23.39 2.56 9.99
C PHE A 228 23.11 3.38 8.73
N VAL A 229 23.40 4.69 8.76
CA VAL A 229 23.18 5.58 7.61
C VAL A 229 24.04 5.17 6.41
N PHE A 230 25.33 4.89 6.62
CA PHE A 230 26.21 4.44 5.53
C PHE A 230 25.77 3.11 4.94
N ILE A 231 25.32 2.16 5.76
CA ILE A 231 24.77 0.89 5.29
C ILE A 231 23.54 1.14 4.41
N GLN A 232 22.58 1.94 4.87
CA GLN A 232 21.37 2.27 4.10
C GLN A 232 21.70 2.97 2.78
N ILE A 233 22.60 3.95 2.78
CA ILE A 233 23.03 4.65 1.55
C ILE A 233 23.74 3.67 0.60
N SER A 234 24.61 2.80 1.12
CA SER A 234 25.32 1.81 0.29
C SER A 234 24.36 0.81 -0.35
N LEU A 235 23.35 0.35 0.39
CA LEU A 235 22.28 -0.53 -0.13
C LEU A 235 21.44 0.19 -1.19
N PHE A 236 21.08 1.46 -0.94
CA PHE A 236 20.39 2.29 -1.92
C PHE A 236 21.18 2.39 -3.23
N LEU A 237 22.46 2.74 -3.15
CA LEU A 237 23.32 2.91 -4.31
C LEU A 237 23.50 1.59 -5.07
N LEU A 238 23.76 0.50 -4.38
CA LEU A 238 23.93 -0.81 -5.02
C LEU A 238 22.66 -1.26 -5.74
N LEU A 239 21.50 -1.18 -5.06
CA LEU A 239 20.23 -1.62 -5.65
C LEU A 239 19.75 -0.67 -6.75
N SER A 240 19.94 0.64 -6.61
CA SER A 240 19.63 1.60 -7.68
C SER A 240 20.49 1.36 -8.91
N LEU A 241 21.79 1.11 -8.77
CA LEU A 241 22.66 0.73 -9.89
C LEU A 241 22.13 -0.51 -10.62
N ILE A 242 21.70 -1.55 -9.89
CA ILE A 242 21.07 -2.72 -10.48
C ILE A 242 19.83 -2.32 -11.28
N ILE A 243 18.93 -1.51 -10.71
CA ILE A 243 17.72 -1.04 -11.41
C ILE A 243 18.07 -0.28 -12.69
N PHE A 244 19.07 0.59 -12.65
CA PHE A 244 19.51 1.36 -13.83
C PHE A 244 20.15 0.49 -14.91
N ILE A 245 20.93 -0.53 -14.53
CA ILE A 245 21.58 -1.47 -15.46
C ILE A 245 20.54 -2.34 -16.17
N PHE A 246 19.53 -2.83 -15.44
CA PHE A 246 18.48 -3.68 -16.00
C PHE A 246 17.31 -2.89 -16.62
N SER A 247 17.38 -1.56 -16.62
CA SER A 247 16.33 -0.76 -17.23
C SER A 247 16.50 -0.70 -18.75
N PRO A 248 15.43 -0.95 -19.54
CA PRO A 248 15.45 -0.58 -20.94
C PRO A 248 15.49 0.94 -21.02
N TRP A 249 16.62 1.49 -21.48
CA TRP A 249 16.77 2.90 -21.82
C TRP A 249 16.11 3.13 -23.19
N SER A 250 14.79 2.98 -23.26
CA SER A 250 14.03 3.30 -24.46
C SER A 250 13.22 4.57 -24.20
N LEU A 251 13.42 5.57 -25.05
CA LEU A 251 12.50 6.70 -25.16
C LEU A 251 11.17 6.14 -25.67
N THR A 252 10.20 5.97 -24.78
CA THR A 252 8.80 5.73 -25.15
C THR A 252 8.10 7.05 -25.39
#